data_AF-A0A7X8WKW6-F1
#
_entry.id   AF-A0A7X8WKW6-F1
#
_cell.length_a   1.000
_cell.length_b   1.000
_cell.length_c   1.000
_cell.angle_alpha   90.00
_cell.angle_beta   90.00
_cell.angle_gamma   90.00
#
_symmetry.space_group_name_H-M   'P 1'
#
loop_
_entity.id
_entity.type
_entity.pdbx_description
1 polymer ?
#
loop_
_entity_poly.entity_id
_entity_poly.type
_entity_poly.pdbx_seq_one_letter_code
_entity_poly.pdbx_strand_id
1 'polypeptide(L)'
;MKSKFSLLLIASILLTACKEKPIVDYEIIPHPNSIIYTDGSTTLTKDVKVYFTEELTQEAEMLKEYLNDDFGMTVETAQKEKNADILLELNNEYS
;
A
#
# COMPACT_ATOMS: atom_id res chain seq x y z
N MET A 1 -6.38 -49.64 1.92
CA MET A 1 -7.38 -48.54 1.80
C MET A 1 -7.06 -47.28 2.61
N LYS A 2 -6.47 -47.37 3.82
CA LYS A 2 -6.18 -46.21 4.69
C LYS A 2 -5.15 -45.19 4.11
N SER A 3 -4.16 -45.69 3.35
CA SER A 3 -3.10 -44.84 2.75
C SER A 3 -3.60 -43.89 1.65
N LYS A 4 -4.56 -44.34 0.81
CA LYS A 4 -5.12 -43.50 -0.26
C LYS A 4 -6.01 -42.38 0.28
N PHE A 5 -6.72 -42.62 1.38
CA PHE A 5 -7.55 -41.61 2.05
C PHE A 5 -6.72 -40.53 2.74
N SER A 6 -5.59 -40.92 3.34
CA SER A 6 -4.62 -39.98 3.93
C SER A 6 -3.99 -39.06 2.87
N LEU A 7 -3.61 -39.62 1.71
CA LEU A 7 -3.05 -38.84 0.61
C LEU A 7 -4.06 -37.82 0.05
N LEU A 8 -5.34 -38.20 -0.02
CA LEU A 8 -6.42 -37.33 -0.48
C LEU A 8 -6.65 -36.15 0.47
N LEU A 9 -6.58 -36.38 1.79
CA LEU A 9 -6.66 -35.34 2.81
C LEU A 9 -5.49 -34.37 2.74
N ILE A 10 -4.27 -34.87 2.58
CA ILE A 10 -3.06 -34.02 2.43
C ILE A 10 -3.14 -33.18 1.15
N ALA A 11 -3.58 -33.77 0.03
CA ALA A 11 -3.79 -33.04 -1.22
C ALA A 11 -4.89 -31.97 -1.07
N SER A 12 -5.98 -32.27 -0.36
CA SER A 12 -7.05 -31.30 -0.10
C SER A 12 -6.56 -30.13 0.77
N ILE A 13 -5.72 -30.38 1.78
CA ILE A 13 -5.15 -29.33 2.64
C ILE A 13 -4.20 -28.45 1.81
N LEU A 14 -3.34 -29.05 0.98
CA LEU A 14 -2.44 -28.32 0.08
C LEU A 14 -3.19 -27.40 -0.88
N LEU A 15 -4.31 -27.87 -1.46
CA LEU A 15 -5.13 -27.09 -2.40
C LEU A 15 -5.82 -25.89 -1.74
N THR A 16 -6.10 -25.95 -0.43
CA THR A 16 -6.70 -24.81 0.30
C THR A 16 -5.70 -23.77 0.80
N ALA A 17 -4.41 -24.12 0.92
CA ALA A 17 -3.38 -23.22 1.41
C ALA A 17 -2.90 -22.20 0.35
N CYS A 18 -3.09 -22.50 -0.94
CA CYS A 18 -2.72 -21.62 -2.06
C CYS A 18 -3.91 -20.80 -2.57
N LYS A 19 -4.71 -20.20 -1.68
CA LYS A 19 -5.68 -19.18 -2.11
C LYS A 19 -4.97 -17.86 -2.25
N GLU A 20 -4.76 -17.42 -3.49
CA GLU A 20 -4.27 -16.09 -3.81
C GLU A 20 -5.21 -15.05 -3.17
N LYS A 21 -4.64 -14.09 -2.46
CA LYS A 21 -5.42 -13.03 -1.81
C LYS A 21 -6.11 -12.23 -2.92
N PRO A 22 -7.44 -12.04 -2.89
CA PRO A 22 -8.11 -11.26 -3.92
C PRO A 22 -7.53 -9.85 -3.92
N ILE A 23 -7.15 -9.38 -5.11
CA ILE A 23 -6.69 -8.01 -5.33
C ILE A 23 -7.88 -7.09 -5.09
N VAL A 24 -7.67 -6.05 -4.27
CA VAL A 24 -8.65 -4.98 -4.14
C VAL A 24 -8.45 -4.06 -5.35
N ASP A 25 -9.41 -4.09 -6.27
CA ASP A 25 -9.40 -3.25 -7.46
C ASP A 25 -9.91 -1.85 -7.08
N TYR A 26 -9.02 -0.85 -7.16
CA TYR A 26 -9.35 0.54 -6.90
C TYR A 26 -9.44 1.28 -8.23
N GLU A 27 -10.57 1.91 -8.49
CA GLU A 27 -10.76 2.72 -9.69
C GLU A 27 -10.02 4.07 -9.54
N ILE A 28 -8.93 4.23 -10.30
CA ILE A 28 -8.17 5.49 -10.38
C ILE A 28 -8.52 6.16 -11.70
N ILE A 29 -8.90 7.45 -11.65
CA ILE A 29 -9.25 8.25 -12.83
C ILE A 29 -8.37 9.50 -12.88
N PRO A 30 -7.63 9.75 -13.99
CA PRO A 30 -7.54 8.91 -15.17
C PRO A 30 -6.86 7.57 -14.89
N HIS A 31 -7.20 6.54 -15.66
CA HIS A 31 -6.66 5.21 -15.47
C HIS A 31 -5.14 5.20 -15.75
N PRO A 32 -4.31 4.64 -14.84
CA PRO A 32 -2.89 4.46 -15.10
C PRO A 32 -2.65 3.60 -16.35
N ASN A 33 -1.56 3.85 -17.08
CA ASN A 33 -1.22 3.04 -18.25
C ASN A 33 -0.96 1.56 -17.91
N SER A 34 -0.47 1.29 -16.70
CA SER A 34 -0.26 -0.05 -16.16
C SER A 34 -0.25 -0.04 -14.62
N ILE A 35 -0.72 -1.14 -14.02
CA ILE A 35 -0.64 -1.41 -12.57
C ILE A 35 0.01 -2.78 -12.41
N ILE A 36 1.08 -2.86 -11.61
CA ILE A 36 1.79 -4.11 -11.31
C ILE A 36 1.59 -4.42 -9.83
N TYR A 37 0.81 -5.46 -9.54
CA TYR A 37 0.56 -5.90 -8.16
C TYR A 37 1.72 -6.77 -7.66
N THR A 38 2.11 -6.56 -6.40
CA THR A 38 3.14 -7.35 -5.70
C THR A 38 2.58 -7.92 -4.40
N ASP A 39 3.17 -9.02 -3.94
CA ASP A 39 2.80 -9.60 -2.64
C ASP A 39 3.02 -8.61 -1.50
N GLY A 40 2.06 -8.58 -0.57
CA GLY A 40 2.08 -7.72 0.61
C GLY A 40 0.93 -6.72 0.64
N SER A 41 0.92 -5.92 1.69
CA SER A 41 0.01 -4.78 1.83
C SER A 41 0.58 -3.82 2.86
N THR A 42 0.44 -2.53 2.60
CA THR A 42 0.69 -1.49 3.60
C THR A 42 -0.64 -0.92 4.10
N THR A 43 -0.66 -0.40 5.32
CA THR A 43 -1.83 0.22 5.91
C THR A 43 -1.37 1.37 6.78
N LEU A 44 -1.96 2.55 6.55
CA LEU A 44 -1.68 3.72 7.36
C LEU A 44 -2.38 3.61 8.72
N THR A 45 -1.69 4.05 9.77
CA THR A 45 -2.30 4.16 11.09
C THR A 45 -2.99 5.52 11.26
N LYS A 46 -3.55 5.80 12.43
CA LYS A 46 -4.20 7.08 12.71
C LYS A 46 -3.22 8.26 12.66
N ASP A 47 -1.98 8.01 13.06
CA ASP A 47 -0.88 8.97 13.03
C ASP A 47 0.02 8.64 11.85
N VAL A 48 0.13 9.58 10.91
CA VAL A 48 0.85 9.41 9.65
C VAL A 48 1.99 10.42 9.58
N LYS A 49 3.17 9.94 9.22
CA LYS A 49 4.37 10.76 9.04
C LYS A 49 4.66 10.96 7.56
N VAL A 50 4.72 12.21 7.13
CA VAL A 50 5.02 12.57 5.73
C VAL A 50 6.38 13.25 5.67
N TYR A 51 7.26 12.76 4.81
CA TYR A 51 8.49 13.46 4.42
C TYR A 51 8.34 14.00 3.01
N PHE A 52 8.83 15.20 2.77
CA PHE A 52 8.78 15.85 1.46
C PHE A 52 9.98 16.77 1.26
N THR A 53 10.39 16.98 0.01
CA THR A 53 11.40 17.99 -0.35
C THR A 53 10.77 19.38 -0.36
N GLU A 54 11.56 20.45 -0.16
CA GLU A 54 11.02 21.82 -0.01
C GLU A 54 10.16 22.24 -1.21
N GLU A 55 10.49 21.78 -2.41
CA GLU A 55 9.77 22.08 -3.66
C GLU A 55 8.32 21.56 -3.65
N LEU A 56 8.02 20.54 -2.82
CA LEU A 56 6.73 19.88 -2.72
C LEU A 56 5.90 20.31 -1.50
N THR A 57 6.21 21.48 -0.93
CA THR A 57 5.52 21.97 0.28
C THR A 57 4.01 22.09 0.07
N GLN A 58 3.56 22.57 -1.10
CA GLN A 58 2.13 22.78 -1.35
C GLN A 58 1.38 21.45 -1.49
N GLU A 59 1.98 20.50 -2.18
CA GLU A 59 1.47 19.14 -2.36
C GLU A 59 1.41 18.40 -1.03
N ALA A 60 2.42 18.61 -0.17
CA ALA A 60 2.43 18.03 1.17
C ALA A 60 1.32 18.61 2.05
N GLU A 61 1.07 19.91 2.02
CA GLU A 61 -0.05 20.51 2.78
C GLU A 61 -1.41 20.04 2.25
N MET A 62 -1.59 19.98 0.93
CA MET A 62 -2.80 19.43 0.32
C MET A 62 -3.03 17.97 0.75
N LEU A 63 -1.98 17.14 0.75
CA LEU A 63 -2.07 15.74 1.19
C LEU A 63 -2.44 15.64 2.68
N LYS A 64 -1.85 16.49 3.54
CA LYS A 64 -2.16 16.53 4.97
C LYS A 64 -3.63 16.86 5.20
N GLU A 65 -4.15 17.90 4.52
CA GLU A 65 -5.56 18.29 4.59
C GLU A 65 -6.47 17.15 4.13
N TYR A 66 -6.20 16.54 2.97
CA TYR A 66 -6.97 15.42 2.46
C TYR A 66 -7.03 14.23 3.42
N LEU A 67 -5.89 13.82 3.98
CA LEU A 67 -5.83 12.71 4.94
C LEU A 67 -6.55 13.05 6.26
N ASN A 68 -6.53 14.32 6.67
CA ASN A 68 -7.25 14.77 7.84
C ASN A 68 -8.76 14.81 7.61
N ASP A 69 -9.20 15.42 6.51
CA ASP A 69 -10.63 15.67 6.27
C ASP A 69 -11.39 14.38 5.95
N ASP A 70 -10.85 13.54 5.07
CA ASP A 70 -11.56 12.36 4.57
C ASP A 70 -11.38 11.13 5.47
N PHE A 71 -10.25 11.05 6.19
CA PHE A 71 -9.89 9.87 7.00
C PHE A 71 -9.67 10.20 8.49
N GLY A 72 -9.76 11.48 8.87
CA GLY A 72 -9.53 11.95 10.23
C GLY A 72 -8.07 11.82 10.69
N MET A 73 -7.11 11.54 9.82
CA MET A 73 -5.74 11.17 10.24
C MET A 73 -5.01 12.37 10.84
N THR A 74 -4.17 12.12 11.85
CA THR A 74 -3.21 13.11 12.34
C THR A 74 -1.97 13.00 11.46
N VAL A 75 -1.63 14.07 10.74
CA VAL A 75 -0.50 14.05 9.81
C VAL A 75 0.62 14.96 10.31
N GLU A 76 1.79 14.39 10.52
CA GLU A 76 2.98 15.10 11.00
C GLU A 76 4.08 15.08 9.94
N THR A 77 4.92 16.12 9.92
CA THR A 77 6.11 16.13 9.06
C THR A 77 7.24 15.33 9.71
N ALA A 78 7.74 14.31 8.99
CA ALA A 78 8.89 13.54 9.42
C ALA A 78 10.18 14.36 9.30
N GLN A 79 11.09 14.22 10.26
CA GLN A 79 12.40 14.88 10.20
C GLN A 79 13.38 14.21 9.23
N LYS A 80 13.16 12.92 8.93
CA LYS A 80 14.01 12.10 8.07
C LYS A 80 13.13 11.19 7.23
N GLU A 81 13.47 11.04 5.96
CA GLU A 81 12.79 10.18 4.98
C GLU A 81 12.50 8.77 5.52
N LYS A 82 13.52 8.11 6.07
CA LYS A 82 13.42 6.74 6.61
C LYS A 82 12.39 6.53 7.74
N ASN A 83 11.87 7.61 8.31
CA ASN A 83 10.90 7.58 9.39
C ASN A 83 9.48 7.94 8.90
N ALA A 84 9.30 8.17 7.60
CA ALA A 84 8.02 8.53 7.01
C ALA A 84 7.25 7.30 6.57
N ASP A 85 5.93 7.39 6.67
CA ASP A 85 4.98 6.45 6.09
C ASP A 85 4.69 6.80 4.63
N ILE A 86 4.76 8.09 4.28
CA ILE A 86 4.60 8.62 2.93
C ILE A 86 5.77 9.53 2.58
N LEU A 87 6.38 9.29 1.42
CA LEU A 87 7.43 10.12 0.83
C LEU A 87 6.90 10.85 -0.39
N LEU A 88 7.04 12.17 -0.42
CA LEU A 88 6.83 12.98 -1.62
C LEU A 88 8.19 13.47 -2.12
N GLU A 89 8.57 13.05 -3.31
CA GLU A 89 9.84 13.43 -3.93
C GLU A 89 9.66 13.76 -5.42
N LEU A 90 10.40 14.76 -5.88
CA LEU A 90 10.57 15.01 -7.32
C LEU A 90 11.85 14.30 -7.77
N ASN A 91 11.67 13.20 -8.50
CA ASN A 91 12.78 12.58 -9.21
C ASN A 91 12.79 13.08 -10.67
N ASN A 92 13.84 13.81 -11.05
CA ASN A 92 13.99 14.39 -12.38
C ASN A 92 14.44 13.37 -13.45
N GLU A 93 14.35 12.07 -13.18
CA GLU A 93 14.72 11.00 -14.13
C GLU A 93 13.95 11.03 -15.46
N TYR A 94 12.88 11.83 -15.57
CA TYR A 94 12.06 11.96 -16.77
C TYR A 94 11.86 13.42 -17.24
N SER A 95 12.71 14.36 -16.80
CA SER A 95 12.74 15.75 -17.30
C SER A 95 13.62 15.93 -18.54
#